data_AF-A0A2Z7AM46-F1
#
_entry.id   AF-A0A2Z7AM46-F1
#
_cell.length_a   1.000
_cell.length_b   1.000
_cell.length_c   1.000
_cell.angle_alpha   90.00
_cell.angle_beta   90.00
_cell.angle_gamma   90.00
#
_symmetry.space_group_name_H-M   'P 1'
#
loop_
_entity.id
_entity.type
_entity.pdbx_description
1 polymer ?
#
loop_
_entity_poly.entity_id
_entity_poly.type
_entity_poly.pdbx_seq_one_letter_code
_entity_poly.pdbx_strand_id
1 'polypeptide(L)'
;MGRNGESLILELVSEILAANSSIFADLITDYRKNLSGGLCRIEVPDVENLNAFLETIELMLEGDILKKLLKIGVLRAIDILEVSAGIKFARGVFSCLKYLEAVPWTEEEEGRLRGVLNRLNLDDDATSEVLDRLFINVAVDSQQTLTKHLILSITTCTDANARSELKALVKALLSKSSVYEKDSLELNKQDIFAICESCLVSLVSLLEEASKNDSDQKPARKEKYKPLLDRVSKQVDNIN
;
A
#
# COMPACT_ATOMS: atom_id res chain seq x y z
N MET A 1 -19.47 -14.90 -25.42
CA MET A 1 -20.43 -13.81 -25.10
C MET A 1 -19.98 -13.11 -23.82
N GLY A 2 -20.28 -11.81 -23.66
CA GLY A 2 -20.05 -11.10 -22.40
C GLY A 2 -21.13 -11.41 -21.38
N ARG A 3 -20.83 -11.28 -20.08
CA ARG A 3 -21.79 -11.60 -19.00
C ARG A 3 -23.11 -10.82 -19.06
N ASN A 4 -23.13 -9.67 -19.76
CA ASN A 4 -24.31 -8.82 -19.91
C ASN A 4 -25.18 -9.19 -21.14
N GLY A 5 -24.88 -10.30 -21.83
CA GLY A 5 -25.57 -10.70 -23.06
C GLY A 5 -25.09 -9.96 -24.33
N GLU A 6 -24.15 -9.04 -24.18
CA GLU A 6 -23.46 -8.40 -25.31
C GLU A 6 -22.48 -9.37 -25.98
N SER A 7 -22.29 -9.23 -27.29
CA SER A 7 -21.35 -10.05 -28.05
C SER A 7 -20.48 -9.18 -28.94
N LEU A 8 -19.20 -9.53 -28.99
CA LEU A 8 -18.20 -8.87 -29.84
C LEU A 8 -17.72 -9.89 -30.87
N ILE A 9 -17.73 -9.51 -32.14
CA ILE A 9 -17.19 -10.32 -33.24
C ILE A 9 -16.03 -9.54 -33.85
N LEU A 10 -14.85 -10.16 -33.89
CA LEU A 10 -13.63 -9.59 -34.44
C LEU A 10 -13.10 -10.49 -35.56
N GLU A 11 -12.71 -9.88 -36.66
CA GLU A 11 -12.02 -10.55 -37.76
C GLU A 11 -10.54 -10.14 -37.74
N LEU A 12 -9.67 -11.11 -37.50
CA LEU A 12 -8.26 -10.87 -37.18
C LEU A 12 -7.36 -11.87 -37.89
N VAL A 13 -6.10 -11.48 -38.09
CA VAL A 13 -5.07 -12.33 -38.68
C VAL A 13 -4.57 -13.32 -37.63
N SER A 14 -4.69 -14.62 -37.92
CA SER A 14 -4.40 -15.70 -36.98
C SER A 14 -2.95 -15.69 -36.48
N GLU A 15 -2.03 -15.29 -37.34
CA GLU A 15 -0.60 -15.17 -37.11
C GLU A 15 -0.30 -14.13 -36.03
N ILE A 16 -1.06 -13.03 -36.01
CA ILE A 16 -0.90 -11.97 -35.01
C ILE A 16 -1.37 -12.47 -33.64
N LEU A 17 -2.53 -13.12 -33.58
CA LEU A 17 -3.06 -13.67 -32.34
C LEU A 17 -2.11 -14.74 -31.76
N ALA A 18 -1.64 -15.67 -32.59
CA ALA A 18 -0.72 -16.72 -32.18
C ALA A 18 0.65 -16.18 -31.74
N ALA A 19 1.17 -15.14 -32.39
CA ALA A 19 2.44 -14.52 -32.01
C ALA A 19 2.37 -13.79 -30.66
N ASN A 20 1.18 -13.36 -30.24
CA ASN A 20 1.00 -12.55 -29.04
C ASN A 20 0.44 -13.33 -27.85
N SER A 21 -0.33 -14.40 -28.07
CA SER A 21 -0.96 -15.19 -27.01
C SER A 21 -0.72 -16.67 -27.23
N SER A 22 -0.14 -17.34 -26.24
CA SER A 22 0.01 -18.80 -26.27
C SER A 22 -1.33 -19.52 -26.27
N ILE A 23 -2.34 -18.98 -25.58
CA ILE A 23 -3.71 -19.54 -25.61
C ILE A 23 -4.27 -19.50 -27.03
N PHE A 24 -4.16 -18.38 -27.73
CA PHE A 24 -4.62 -18.32 -29.12
C PHE A 24 -3.77 -19.18 -30.05
N ALA A 25 -2.45 -19.26 -29.85
CA ALA A 25 -1.58 -20.13 -30.62
C ALA A 25 -2.01 -21.60 -30.52
N ASP A 26 -2.31 -22.07 -29.31
CA ASP A 26 -2.76 -23.44 -29.05
C ASP A 26 -4.13 -23.69 -29.70
N LEU A 27 -5.09 -22.78 -29.51
CA LEU A 27 -6.44 -22.88 -30.10
C LEU A 27 -6.42 -22.91 -31.63
N ILE A 28 -5.62 -22.05 -32.26
CA ILE A 28 -5.47 -22.00 -33.72
C ILE A 28 -4.80 -23.28 -34.24
N THR A 29 -3.78 -23.76 -33.53
CA THR A 29 -3.06 -24.97 -33.89
C THR A 29 -3.98 -26.20 -33.82
N ASP A 30 -4.78 -26.33 -32.76
CA ASP A 30 -5.72 -27.43 -32.61
C ASP A 30 -6.88 -27.35 -33.59
N TYR A 31 -7.36 -26.15 -33.92
CA TYR A 31 -8.33 -25.98 -35.01
C TYR A 31 -7.78 -26.49 -36.34
N ARG A 32 -6.54 -26.13 -36.69
CA ARG A 32 -5.88 -26.52 -37.95
C ARG A 32 -5.61 -28.02 -38.04
N LYS A 33 -5.39 -28.71 -36.92
CA LYS A 33 -5.22 -30.18 -36.88
C LYS A 33 -6.54 -30.92 -37.14
N ASN A 34 -7.67 -30.36 -36.71
CA ASN A 34 -8.97 -31.04 -36.68
C ASN A 34 -9.86 -30.74 -37.90
N LEU A 35 -9.57 -29.69 -38.69
CA LEU A 35 -10.41 -29.28 -39.83
C LEU A 35 -9.57 -28.91 -41.07
N SER A 36 -10.03 -29.38 -42.23
CA SER A 36 -9.41 -29.14 -43.53
C SER A 36 -9.89 -27.83 -44.15
N GLY A 37 -9.23 -26.72 -43.80
CA GLY A 37 -9.32 -25.43 -44.51
C GLY A 37 -10.62 -24.65 -44.29
N GLY A 38 -10.56 -23.60 -43.47
CA GLY A 38 -11.68 -22.68 -43.23
C GLY A 38 -11.32 -21.57 -42.23
N LEU A 39 -12.27 -20.65 -42.01
CA LEU A 39 -12.15 -19.58 -41.02
C LEU A 39 -12.11 -20.16 -39.60
N CYS A 40 -10.99 -19.96 -38.89
CA CYS A 40 -10.85 -20.35 -37.49
C CYS A 40 -11.74 -19.47 -36.60
N ARG A 41 -12.80 -20.06 -36.04
CA ARG A 41 -13.71 -19.38 -35.10
C ARG A 41 -13.31 -19.74 -33.68
N ILE A 42 -12.91 -18.73 -32.91
CA ILE A 42 -12.58 -18.85 -31.49
C ILE A 42 -13.67 -18.15 -30.70
N GLU A 43 -14.22 -18.82 -29.69
CA GLU A 43 -15.16 -18.23 -28.74
C GLU A 43 -14.49 -18.08 -27.38
N VAL A 44 -14.58 -16.89 -26.81
CA VAL A 44 -14.17 -16.60 -25.44
C VAL A 44 -15.45 -16.39 -24.61
N PRO A 45 -15.82 -17.34 -23.73
CA PRO A 45 -16.98 -17.19 -22.86
C PRO A 45 -16.67 -16.27 -21.66
N ASP A 46 -17.72 -15.75 -21.04
CA ASP A 46 -17.70 -15.08 -19.74
C ASP A 46 -16.74 -13.89 -19.59
N VAL A 47 -16.51 -13.16 -20.68
CA VAL A 47 -15.71 -11.93 -20.66
C VAL A 47 -16.41 -10.88 -19.79
N GLU A 48 -15.75 -10.46 -18.70
CA GLU A 48 -16.30 -9.50 -17.75
C GLU A 48 -16.39 -8.09 -18.34
N ASN A 49 -15.31 -7.65 -18.99
CA ASN A 49 -15.20 -6.33 -19.58
C ASN A 49 -14.87 -6.45 -21.08
N LEU A 50 -15.91 -6.42 -21.92
CA LEU A 50 -15.78 -6.54 -23.37
C LEU A 50 -14.94 -5.40 -23.98
N ASN A 51 -15.04 -4.19 -23.42
CA ASN A 51 -14.28 -3.06 -23.91
C ASN A 51 -12.79 -3.20 -23.62
N ALA A 52 -12.42 -3.61 -22.40
CA ALA A 52 -11.02 -3.92 -22.07
C ALA A 52 -10.49 -5.09 -22.90
N PHE A 53 -11.34 -6.07 -23.23
CA PHE A 53 -10.98 -7.16 -24.14
C PHE A 53 -10.68 -6.65 -25.55
N LEU A 54 -11.57 -5.83 -26.12
CA LEU A 54 -11.35 -5.21 -27.43
C LEU A 54 -10.04 -4.41 -27.45
N GLU A 55 -9.84 -3.52 -26.47
CA GLU A 55 -8.64 -2.70 -26.36
C GLU A 55 -7.38 -3.57 -26.24
N THR A 56 -7.43 -4.68 -25.49
CA THR A 56 -6.32 -5.63 -25.36
C THR A 56 -5.98 -6.29 -26.69
N ILE A 57 -6.99 -6.69 -27.46
CA ILE A 57 -6.78 -7.27 -28.79
C ILE A 57 -6.17 -6.23 -29.74
N GLU A 58 -6.64 -4.97 -29.71
CA GLU A 58 -6.03 -3.90 -30.49
C GLU A 58 -4.55 -3.66 -30.12
N LEU A 59 -4.17 -3.84 -28.85
CA LEU A 59 -2.77 -3.72 -28.42
C LEU A 59 -1.86 -4.77 -29.05
N MET A 60 -2.38 -5.94 -29.46
CA MET A 60 -1.58 -6.93 -30.19
C MET A 60 -1.09 -6.39 -31.54
N LEU A 61 -1.87 -5.50 -32.15
CA LEU A 61 -1.58 -4.82 -33.42
C LEU A 61 -0.72 -3.57 -33.25
N GLU A 62 -0.61 -3.04 -32.03
CA GLU A 62 0.03 -1.76 -31.75
C GLU A 62 1.56 -1.91 -31.69
N GLY A 63 2.29 -1.06 -32.43
CA GLY A 63 3.75 -1.06 -32.41
C GLY A 63 4.34 -0.52 -31.11
N ASP A 64 3.67 0.47 -30.50
CA ASP A 64 4.08 1.10 -29.25
C ASP A 64 2.94 1.07 -28.23
N ILE A 65 2.86 -0.02 -27.47
CA ILE A 65 1.83 -0.25 -26.45
C ILE A 65 1.91 0.82 -25.35
N LEU A 66 3.12 1.16 -24.89
CA LEU A 66 3.31 2.14 -23.81
C LEU A 66 2.70 3.50 -24.16
N LYS A 67 2.91 3.96 -25.40
CA LYS A 67 2.31 5.21 -25.88
C LYS A 67 0.79 5.16 -25.91
N LYS A 68 0.18 4.00 -26.19
CA LYS A 68 -1.28 3.83 -26.14
C LYS A 68 -1.79 3.80 -24.70
N LEU A 69 -1.10 3.09 -23.79
CA LEU A 69 -1.42 3.05 -22.36
C LEU A 69 -1.40 4.44 -21.71
N LEU A 70 -0.40 5.27 -22.04
CA LEU A 70 -0.31 6.66 -21.60
C LEU A 70 -1.54 7.51 -21.98
N LYS A 71 -2.19 7.21 -23.11
CA LYS A 71 -3.37 7.97 -23.58
C LYS A 71 -4.67 7.55 -22.90
N ILE A 72 -4.80 6.27 -22.56
CA ILE A 72 -6.03 5.71 -22.00
C ILE A 72 -6.08 5.79 -20.46
N GLY A 73 -4.93 5.98 -19.81
CA GLY A 73 -4.84 6.21 -18.38
C GLY A 73 -4.72 4.95 -17.52
N VAL A 74 -4.55 5.16 -16.21
CA VAL A 74 -4.22 4.11 -15.22
C VAL A 74 -5.34 3.10 -15.04
N LEU A 75 -6.58 3.54 -14.75
CA LEU A 75 -7.73 2.64 -14.58
C LEU A 75 -7.91 1.68 -15.76
N ARG A 76 -7.74 2.20 -16.99
CA ARG A 76 -7.87 1.36 -18.18
C ARG A 76 -6.68 0.42 -18.37
N ALA A 77 -5.47 0.88 -18.07
CA ALA A 77 -4.29 0.01 -18.07
C ALA A 77 -4.43 -1.16 -17.07
N ILE A 78 -5.08 -0.95 -15.91
CA ILE A 78 -5.39 -2.00 -14.94
C ILE A 78 -6.39 -3.01 -15.52
N ASP A 79 -7.47 -2.54 -16.15
CA ASP A 79 -8.44 -3.44 -16.80
C ASP A 79 -7.78 -4.28 -17.92
N ILE A 80 -6.91 -3.65 -18.71
CA ILE A 80 -6.15 -4.30 -19.79
C ILE A 80 -5.12 -5.28 -19.23
N LEU A 81 -4.47 -4.97 -18.11
CA LEU A 81 -3.52 -5.87 -17.45
C LEU A 81 -4.20 -7.20 -17.09
N GLU A 82 -5.38 -7.11 -16.50
CA GLU A 82 -6.17 -8.29 -16.13
C GLU A 82 -6.49 -9.17 -17.35
N VAL A 83 -7.01 -8.56 -18.43
CA VAL A 83 -7.33 -9.31 -19.65
C VAL A 83 -6.07 -9.88 -20.30
N SER A 84 -5.00 -9.09 -20.38
CA SER A 84 -3.72 -9.50 -20.97
C SER A 84 -3.15 -10.72 -20.26
N ALA A 85 -3.21 -10.75 -18.93
CA ALA A 85 -2.78 -11.91 -18.15
C ALA A 85 -3.71 -13.12 -18.40
N GLY A 86 -5.03 -12.91 -18.41
CA GLY A 86 -6.01 -13.96 -18.67
C GLY A 86 -5.85 -14.66 -20.03
N ILE A 87 -5.47 -13.91 -21.06
CA ILE A 87 -5.20 -14.47 -22.41
C ILE A 87 -3.72 -14.83 -22.63
N LYS A 88 -2.87 -14.76 -21.61
CA LYS A 88 -1.41 -14.97 -21.68
C LYS A 88 -0.71 -14.12 -22.75
N PHE A 89 -1.12 -12.86 -22.86
CA PHE A 89 -0.46 -11.86 -23.71
C PHE A 89 0.72 -11.22 -22.97
N ALA A 90 1.88 -11.89 -22.98
CA ALA A 90 3.05 -11.49 -22.19
C ALA A 90 3.54 -10.06 -22.49
N ARG A 91 3.58 -9.66 -23.77
CA ARG A 91 3.99 -8.29 -24.16
C ARG A 91 3.05 -7.22 -23.59
N GLY A 92 1.74 -7.51 -23.56
CA GLY A 92 0.73 -6.64 -22.97
C GLY A 92 0.91 -6.50 -21.46
N VAL A 93 1.05 -7.63 -20.75
CA VAL A 93 1.30 -7.66 -19.30
C VAL A 93 2.53 -6.81 -18.95
N PHE A 94 3.67 -7.08 -19.60
CA PHE A 94 4.91 -6.34 -19.36
C PHE A 94 4.75 -4.84 -19.61
N SER A 95 4.08 -4.45 -20.69
CA SER A 95 3.88 -3.04 -21.03
C SER A 95 2.95 -2.34 -20.03
N CYS A 96 1.91 -3.03 -19.55
CA CYS A 96 1.02 -2.52 -18.52
C CYS A 96 1.76 -2.28 -17.20
N LEU A 97 2.53 -3.28 -16.74
CA LEU A 97 3.32 -3.15 -15.50
C LEU A 97 4.31 -1.99 -15.59
N LYS A 98 5.10 -1.94 -16.66
CA LYS A 98 6.05 -0.83 -16.90
C LYS A 98 5.39 0.55 -16.93
N TYR A 99 4.20 0.66 -17.50
CA TYR A 99 3.44 1.91 -17.47
C TYR A 99 2.98 2.26 -16.04
N LEU A 100 2.42 1.28 -15.32
CA LEU A 100 1.92 1.46 -13.96
C LEU A 100 3.05 1.81 -12.98
N GLU A 101 4.24 1.23 -13.14
CA GLU A 101 5.47 1.57 -12.41
C GLU A 101 5.88 3.03 -12.58
N ALA A 102 5.69 3.60 -13.77
CA ALA A 102 6.17 4.93 -14.13
C ALA A 102 5.22 6.07 -13.73
N VAL A 103 4.00 5.77 -13.26
CA VAL A 103 2.96 6.77 -12.97
C VAL A 103 2.50 6.73 -11.51
N PRO A 104 2.08 7.88 -10.94
CA PRO A 104 1.41 7.91 -9.65
C PRO A 104 0.00 7.30 -9.76
N TRP A 105 -0.52 6.80 -8.64
CA TRP A 105 -1.88 6.24 -8.54
C TRP A 105 -2.69 7.02 -7.53
N THR A 106 -3.98 7.16 -7.80
CA THR A 106 -4.98 7.57 -6.80
C THR A 106 -5.33 6.39 -5.89
N GLU A 107 -5.94 6.66 -4.73
CA GLU A 107 -6.39 5.63 -3.79
C GLU A 107 -7.33 4.59 -4.44
N GLU A 108 -8.22 5.04 -5.32
CA GLU A 108 -9.12 4.16 -6.07
C GLU A 108 -8.35 3.21 -6.99
N GLU A 109 -7.38 3.75 -7.74
CA GLU A 109 -6.53 3.00 -8.65
C GLU A 109 -5.65 2.00 -7.90
N GLU A 110 -5.08 2.40 -6.77
CA GLU A 110 -4.26 1.53 -5.93
C GLU A 110 -5.08 0.35 -5.39
N GLY A 111 -6.30 0.60 -4.89
CA GLY A 111 -7.21 -0.44 -4.43
C GLY A 111 -7.58 -1.44 -5.53
N ARG A 112 -7.88 -0.95 -6.74
CA ARG A 112 -8.19 -1.83 -7.89
C ARG A 112 -6.97 -2.63 -8.33
N LEU A 113 -5.80 -1.99 -8.42
CA LEU A 113 -4.54 -2.65 -8.81
C LEU A 113 -4.18 -3.78 -7.84
N ARG A 114 -4.33 -3.56 -6.53
CA ARG A 114 -4.15 -4.59 -5.50
C ARG A 114 -5.09 -5.78 -5.70
N GLY A 115 -6.37 -5.51 -5.99
CA GLY A 115 -7.37 -6.54 -6.27
C GLY A 115 -7.01 -7.39 -7.49
N VAL A 116 -6.51 -6.76 -8.55
CA VAL A 116 -6.07 -7.46 -9.77
C VAL A 116 -4.82 -8.30 -9.51
N LEU A 117 -3.77 -7.72 -8.91
CA LEU A 117 -2.51 -8.45 -8.66
C LEU A 117 -2.70 -9.66 -7.75
N ASN A 118 -3.52 -9.54 -6.70
CA ASN A 118 -3.86 -10.66 -5.82
C ASN A 118 -4.55 -11.82 -6.55
N ARG A 119 -5.27 -11.54 -7.65
CA ARG A 119 -5.94 -12.56 -8.45
C ARG A 119 -5.03 -13.17 -9.52
N LEU A 120 -4.09 -12.39 -10.04
CA LEU A 120 -3.29 -12.80 -11.19
C LEU A 120 -2.15 -13.76 -10.84
N ASN A 121 -1.72 -13.87 -9.57
CA ASN A 121 -0.59 -14.73 -9.15
C ASN A 121 0.60 -14.65 -10.15
N LEU A 122 0.94 -13.44 -10.57
CA LEU A 122 2.04 -13.22 -11.52
C LEU A 122 3.38 -13.61 -10.87
N ASP A 123 4.34 -14.01 -11.69
CA ASP A 123 5.68 -14.36 -11.24
C ASP A 123 6.31 -13.15 -10.51
N ASP A 124 6.85 -13.39 -9.32
CA ASP A 124 7.21 -12.37 -8.33
C ASP A 124 8.16 -11.30 -8.92
N ASP A 125 9.08 -11.72 -9.78
CA ASP A 125 10.10 -10.88 -10.42
C ASP A 125 9.50 -9.77 -11.30
N ALA A 126 8.45 -10.08 -12.08
CA ALA A 126 7.84 -9.13 -13.00
C ALA A 126 6.92 -8.11 -12.30
N THR A 127 6.44 -8.43 -11.10
CA THR A 127 5.56 -7.55 -10.32
C THR A 127 6.23 -6.92 -9.11
N SER A 128 7.47 -7.29 -8.81
CA SER A 128 8.22 -6.88 -7.61
C SER A 128 8.20 -5.37 -7.37
N GLU A 129 8.49 -4.55 -8.38
CA GLU A 129 8.54 -3.08 -8.21
C GLU A 129 7.15 -2.46 -7.97
N VAL A 130 6.11 -2.97 -8.63
CA VAL A 130 4.71 -2.54 -8.43
C VAL A 130 4.23 -2.97 -7.05
N LEU A 131 4.55 -4.20 -6.63
CA LEU A 131 4.22 -4.75 -5.32
C LEU A 131 4.97 -4.00 -4.22
N ASP A 132 6.25 -3.69 -4.43
CA ASP A 132 7.04 -2.88 -3.50
C ASP A 132 6.36 -1.52 -3.31
N ARG A 133 5.94 -0.83 -4.38
CA ARG A 133 5.18 0.42 -4.23
C ARG A 133 3.85 0.23 -3.48
N LEU A 134 3.15 -0.87 -3.71
CA LEU A 134 1.88 -1.21 -3.04
C LEU A 134 2.05 -1.61 -1.57
N PHE A 135 3.19 -2.20 -1.20
CA PHE A 135 3.46 -2.75 0.13
C PHE A 135 4.39 -1.87 0.97
N ILE A 136 5.14 -0.94 0.37
CA ILE A 136 5.86 0.13 1.09
C ILE A 136 4.87 0.98 1.90
N ASN A 137 3.63 1.16 1.39
CA ASN A 137 2.54 1.83 2.13
C ASN A 137 1.82 0.94 3.16
N VAL A 138 2.04 -0.38 3.12
CA VAL A 138 1.40 -1.38 3.99
C VAL A 138 2.38 -1.99 4.99
N ALA A 139 3.63 -1.50 5.07
CA ALA A 139 4.50 -1.82 6.17
C ALA A 139 3.89 -1.23 7.46
N VAL A 140 3.00 -2.00 8.09
CA VAL A 140 2.40 -1.82 9.42
C VAL A 140 3.49 -1.50 10.45
N ASP A 141 4.72 -1.91 10.18
CA ASP A 141 5.90 -1.61 10.98
C ASP A 141 6.33 -0.13 10.93
N SER A 142 6.09 0.57 9.81
CA SER A 142 6.39 2.00 9.65
C SER A 142 5.44 2.88 10.48
N GLN A 143 4.14 2.55 10.51
CA GLN A 143 3.16 3.30 11.30
C GLN A 143 3.32 3.07 12.81
N GLN A 144 3.63 1.83 13.22
CA GLN A 144 4.00 1.52 14.60
C GLN A 144 5.30 2.24 14.99
N THR A 145 6.30 2.25 14.11
CA THR A 145 7.57 2.96 14.34
C THR A 145 7.38 4.47 14.43
N LEU A 146 6.57 5.07 13.56
CA LEU A 146 6.27 6.50 13.58
C LEU A 146 5.52 6.91 14.85
N THR A 147 4.50 6.14 15.25
CA THR A 147 3.74 6.43 16.47
C THR A 147 4.62 6.30 17.71
N LYS A 148 5.46 5.26 17.79
CA LYS A 148 6.47 5.12 18.85
C LYS A 148 7.44 6.31 18.87
N HIS A 149 7.96 6.72 17.72
CA HIS A 149 8.90 7.83 17.62
C HIS A 149 8.26 9.17 18.00
N LEU A 150 6.98 9.39 17.65
CA LEU A 150 6.19 10.54 18.06
C LEU A 150 5.97 10.57 19.58
N ILE A 151 5.55 9.44 20.18
CA ILE A 151 5.36 9.34 21.63
C ILE A 151 6.70 9.58 22.35
N LEU A 152 7.79 8.98 21.89
CA LEU A 152 9.13 9.18 22.46
C LEU A 152 9.60 10.64 22.34
N SER A 153 9.32 11.28 21.20
CA SER A 153 9.65 12.70 20.99
C SER A 153 8.84 13.60 21.94
N ILE A 154 7.59 13.27 22.22
CA ILE A 154 6.74 14.00 23.18
C ILE A 154 7.23 13.82 24.61
N THR A 155 7.57 12.59 25.03
CA THR A 155 8.01 12.31 26.40
C THR A 155 9.40 12.89 26.70
N THR A 156 10.26 12.98 25.69
CA THR A 156 11.61 13.57 25.82
C THR A 156 11.65 15.09 25.61
N CYS A 157 10.62 15.68 24.99
CA CYS A 157 10.56 17.12 24.70
C CYS A 157 10.75 17.96 25.98
N THR A 158 11.68 18.92 25.94
CA THR A 158 12.01 19.80 27.07
C THR A 158 11.11 21.02 27.17
N ASP A 159 10.48 21.42 26.06
CA ASP A 159 9.60 22.59 26.01
C ASP A 159 8.15 22.20 26.31
N ALA A 160 7.56 22.82 27.33
CA ALA A 160 6.22 22.48 27.80
C ALA A 160 5.12 22.85 26.80
N ASN A 161 5.30 23.94 26.03
CA ASN A 161 4.30 24.42 25.08
C ASN A 161 4.27 23.55 23.83
N ALA A 162 5.44 23.30 23.23
CA ALA A 162 5.60 22.40 22.08
C ALA A 162 5.14 20.96 22.42
N ARG A 163 5.44 20.47 23.62
CA ARG A 163 4.95 19.17 24.09
C ARG A 163 3.43 19.12 24.17
N SER A 164 2.77 20.17 24.67
CA SER A 164 1.31 20.26 24.77
C SER A 164 0.65 20.31 23.38
N GLU A 165 1.20 21.09 22.46
CA GLU A 165 0.73 21.20 21.08
C GLU A 165 0.89 19.87 20.32
N LEU A 166 2.05 19.20 20.45
CA LEU A 166 2.29 17.88 19.88
C LEU A 166 1.36 16.82 20.49
N LYS A 167 1.13 16.85 21.81
CA LYS A 167 0.17 15.96 22.50
C LYS A 167 -1.25 16.16 21.98
N ALA A 168 -1.68 17.42 21.80
CA ALA A 168 -2.99 17.75 21.25
C ALA A 168 -3.13 17.31 19.79
N LEU A 169 -2.09 17.50 18.97
CA LEU A 169 -2.08 17.14 17.56
C LEU A 169 -2.08 15.61 17.37
N VAL A 170 -1.25 14.88 18.11
CA VAL A 170 -1.25 13.40 18.08
C VAL A 170 -2.58 12.85 18.59
N LYS A 171 -3.11 13.40 19.68
CA LYS A 171 -4.46 13.04 20.15
C LYS A 171 -5.53 13.31 19.10
N ALA A 172 -5.45 14.43 18.38
CA ALA A 172 -6.39 14.77 17.31
C ALA A 172 -6.26 13.84 16.09
N LEU A 173 -5.04 13.45 15.71
CA LEU A 173 -4.79 12.50 14.63
C LEU A 173 -5.33 11.11 14.99
N LEU A 174 -4.97 10.60 16.17
CA LEU A 174 -5.40 9.28 16.66
C LEU A 174 -6.91 9.21 16.93
N SER A 175 -7.57 10.34 17.24
CA SER A 175 -9.02 10.39 17.46
C SER A 175 -9.86 10.67 16.21
N LYS A 176 -9.23 11.11 15.11
CA LYS A 176 -9.93 11.42 13.85
C LYS A 176 -9.70 10.40 12.73
N SER A 177 -8.77 9.46 12.87
CA SER A 177 -8.70 8.25 12.04
C SER A 177 -9.63 7.17 12.63
N SER A 178 -10.74 6.74 12.07
CA SER A 178 -11.63 7.19 11.00
C SER A 178 -12.99 6.52 11.28
N VAL A 179 -14.08 6.99 10.68
CA VAL A 179 -15.42 6.36 10.76
C VAL A 179 -15.52 5.11 9.85
N TYR A 180 -14.45 4.73 9.14
CA TYR A 180 -14.48 3.68 8.10
C TYR A 180 -13.31 2.69 8.07
N GLU A 181 -12.47 2.63 9.10
CA GLU A 181 -11.33 1.72 9.15
C GLU A 181 -11.45 0.80 10.38
N LYS A 182 -11.67 -0.49 10.11
CA LYS A 182 -11.88 -1.53 11.15
C LYS A 182 -10.58 -2.18 11.62
N ASP A 183 -9.43 -1.69 11.16
CA ASP A 183 -8.13 -2.07 11.68
C ASP A 183 -7.61 -0.88 12.49
N SER A 184 -8.12 -0.79 13.73
CA SER A 184 -7.63 0.17 14.71
C SER A 184 -6.12 0.03 14.83
N LEU A 185 -5.42 1.17 14.83
CA LEU A 185 -4.04 1.35 15.25
C LEU A 185 -3.70 0.46 16.46
N GLU A 186 -3.33 -0.80 16.23
CA GLU A 186 -2.92 -1.70 17.30
C GLU A 186 -1.50 -1.33 17.67
N LEU A 187 -1.38 -0.29 18.50
CA LEU A 187 -0.20 -0.05 19.30
C LEU A 187 0.13 -1.36 20.02
N ASN A 188 1.24 -1.99 19.65
CA ASN A 188 1.69 -3.20 20.32
C ASN A 188 1.83 -2.91 21.82
N LYS A 189 1.11 -3.71 22.63
CA LYS A 189 1.07 -3.58 24.09
C LYS A 189 2.47 -3.51 24.67
N GLN A 190 3.41 -4.27 24.11
CA GLN A 190 4.79 -4.34 24.57
C GLN A 190 5.53 -3.00 24.46
N ASP A 191 5.25 -2.20 23.43
CA ASP A 191 5.90 -0.91 23.23
C ASP A 191 5.32 0.17 24.16
N ILE A 192 4.01 0.14 24.41
CA ILE A 192 3.39 0.99 25.43
C ILE A 192 4.00 0.66 26.80
N PHE A 193 4.11 -0.63 27.13
CA PHE A 193 4.73 -1.07 28.38
C PHE A 193 6.17 -0.58 28.51
N ALA A 194 6.99 -0.69 27.46
CA ALA A 194 8.37 -0.23 27.48
C ALA A 194 8.50 1.29 27.69
N ILE A 195 7.62 2.09 27.06
CA ILE A 195 7.59 3.55 27.25
C ILE A 195 7.16 3.90 28.68
N CYS A 196 6.12 3.25 29.21
CA CYS A 196 5.68 3.43 30.59
C CYS A 196 6.77 3.03 31.60
N GLU A 197 7.47 1.92 31.36
CA GLU A 197 8.57 1.45 32.19
C GLU A 197 9.73 2.47 32.21
N SER A 198 10.15 2.95 31.04
CA SER A 198 11.16 4.02 30.94
C SER A 198 10.71 5.29 31.68
N CYS A 199 9.42 5.61 31.62
CA CYS A 199 8.87 6.74 32.35
C CYS A 199 8.93 6.56 33.87
N LEU A 200 8.59 5.35 34.36
CA LEU A 200 8.63 5.00 35.77
C LEU A 200 10.07 4.93 36.31
N VAL A 201 11.01 4.35 35.57
CA VAL A 201 12.43 4.32 35.95
C VAL A 201 13.00 5.73 36.09
N SER A 202 12.66 6.62 35.16
CA SER A 202 13.06 8.02 35.24
C SER A 202 12.42 8.73 36.44
N LEU A 203 11.16 8.44 36.75
CA LEU A 203 10.47 9.01 37.92
C LEU A 203 11.06 8.50 39.25
N VAL A 204 11.37 7.20 39.34
CA VAL A 204 12.02 6.60 40.51
C VAL A 204 13.40 7.21 40.73
N SER A 205 14.20 7.39 39.67
CA SER A 205 15.52 8.03 39.80
C SER A 205 15.44 9.50 40.24
N LEU A 206 14.44 10.26 39.77
CA LEU A 206 14.17 11.62 40.22
C LEU A 206 13.72 11.67 41.70
N LEU A 207 12.91 10.71 42.14
CA LEU A 207 12.47 10.61 43.54
C LEU A 207 13.60 10.20 44.47
N GLU A 208 14.48 9.30 44.05
CA GLU A 208 15.70 8.96 44.78
C GLU A 208 16.67 10.15 44.86
N GLU A 209 16.83 10.91 43.78
CA GLU A 209 17.61 12.16 43.76
C GLU A 209 17.02 13.18 44.74
N ALA A 210 15.70 13.33 44.77
CA ALA A 210 15.01 14.21 45.73
C ALA A 210 15.16 13.73 47.18
N SER A 211 15.10 12.42 47.43
CA SER A 211 15.22 11.82 48.77
C SER A 211 16.65 11.93 49.33
N LYS A 212 17.68 11.68 48.52
CA LYS A 212 19.11 11.84 48.91
C LYS A 212 19.46 13.30 49.23
N ASN A 213 18.74 14.26 48.65
CA ASN A 213 18.93 15.68 48.92
C ASN A 213 18.27 16.16 50.22
N ASP A 214 17.45 15.35 50.89
CA ASP A 214 16.75 15.72 52.14
C ASP A 214 17.59 15.39 53.40
N SER A 215 18.57 14.49 53.30
CA SER A 215 19.43 14.08 54.42
C SER A 215 20.58 15.04 54.75
N ASP A 216 20.88 16.02 53.88
CA ASP A 216 21.95 17.02 54.10
C ASP A 216 21.36 18.40 54.41
N GLN A 217 21.20 18.73 55.69
CA GLN A 217 20.67 20.03 56.15
C GLN A 217 21.57 21.22 55.77
N LYS A 218 21.09 22.16 54.93
CA LYS A 218 21.50 23.59 54.92
C LYS A 218 20.47 24.49 54.20
N PRO A 219 20.30 25.77 54.61
CA PRO A 219 19.09 26.57 54.38
C PRO A 219 19.00 27.33 53.03
N ALA A 220 19.79 26.94 52.02
CA ALA A 220 19.87 27.65 50.73
C ALA A 220 19.22 26.89 49.56
N ARG A 221 18.10 26.19 49.78
CA ARG A 221 17.56 25.20 48.80
C ARG A 221 16.19 25.48 48.17
N LYS A 222 15.48 26.57 48.50
CA LYS A 222 14.16 26.86 47.87
C LYS A 222 14.24 27.02 46.34
N GLU A 223 15.39 27.43 45.80
CA GLU A 223 15.61 27.54 44.34
C GLU A 223 15.95 26.21 43.66
N LYS A 224 16.51 25.21 44.37
CA LYS A 224 16.83 23.88 43.79
C LYS A 224 15.66 22.90 43.83
N TYR A 225 14.71 23.07 44.75
CA TYR A 225 13.51 22.23 44.82
C TYR A 225 12.51 22.52 43.70
N LYS A 226 12.38 23.78 43.26
CA LYS A 226 11.51 24.16 42.13
C LYS A 226 11.84 23.42 40.82
N PRO A 227 13.09 23.37 40.33
CA PRO A 227 13.42 22.65 39.11
C PRO A 227 13.31 21.12 39.25
N LEU A 228 13.44 20.57 40.45
CA LEU A 228 13.18 19.14 40.70
C LEU A 228 11.68 18.81 40.69
N LEU A 229 10.86 19.64 41.34
CA LEU A 229 9.41 19.47 41.36
C LEU A 229 8.82 19.63 39.94
N ASP A 230 9.37 20.53 39.14
CA ASP A 230 9.00 20.72 37.73
C ASP A 230 9.36 19.48 36.88
N ARG A 231 10.54 18.89 37.09
CA ARG A 231 10.95 17.61 36.45
C ARG A 231 10.06 16.44 36.87
N VAL A 232 9.66 16.36 38.15
CA VAL A 232 8.74 15.32 38.64
C VAL A 232 7.34 15.52 38.07
N SER A 233 6.80 16.74 38.10
CA SER A 233 5.50 17.07 37.51
C SER A 233 5.47 16.72 36.02
N LYS A 234 6.53 17.09 35.29
CA LYS A 234 6.70 16.77 33.87
C LYS A 234 6.62 15.27 33.60
N GLN A 235 7.25 14.46 34.46
CA GLN A 235 7.30 13.02 34.29
C GLN A 235 5.98 12.32 34.64
N VAL A 236 5.24 12.86 35.61
CA VAL A 236 3.86 12.45 35.90
C VAL A 236 2.94 12.77 34.72
N ASP A 237 3.09 13.94 34.09
CA ASP A 237 2.31 14.34 32.91
C ASP A 237 2.60 13.49 31.65
N ASN A 238 3.76 12.84 31.60
CA ASN A 238 4.13 11.91 30.53
C ASN A 238 3.45 10.54 30.68
N ILE A 239 2.94 10.20 31.87
CA ILE A 239 2.25 8.93 32.15
C ILE A 239 0.73 9.04 31.91
N ASN A 240 0.16 10.26 32.01
CA ASN A 240 -1.25 10.58 31.75
C ASN A 240 -1.53 10.95 30.28
#